data_AF-A0A3S9ETT3-F1
#
_entry.id   AF-A0A3S9ETT3-F1
#
_cell.length_a   1.000
_cell.length_b   1.000
_cell.length_c   1.000
_cell.angle_alpha   90.00
_cell.angle_beta   90.00
_cell.angle_gamma   90.00
#
_symmetry.space_group_name_H-M   'P 1'
#
loop_
_entity.id
_entity.type
_entity.pdbx_description
1 polymer ?
#
loop_
_entity_poly.entity_id
_entity_poly.type
_entity_poly.pdbx_seq_one_letter_code
_entity_poly.pdbx_strand_id
1 'polypeptide(L)'
;MFPVIETVSDVLPHIQGNIGFFLTRFDDYDVIDYGFVGDDTFRSPMTLECRGLKFAKDGRLIARPFHKFFNLGERQRPEDVDWTVPHVVLSKLDGSMVHPCVVRDELVFMTRMGVTAQSTAALAHAGENIRKLSKWAVDAGMTVLFEFTSPENRVVIAYNRPSLTLLAARDNRTGLYSTYQELQSLAAEFDVPLIQSVQMTSSTRDFVTIARSQEGIEGYVIAFDDGQRFKLKTAFYALRHKALSGLAHEKTSSHG
;
A
#
# COMPACT_ATOMS: atom_id res chain seq x y z
N MET A 1 8.86 -11.21 11.16
CA MET A 1 9.98 -11.22 10.20
C MET A 1 9.44 -11.42 8.79
N PHE A 2 9.83 -10.59 7.83
CA PHE A 2 9.42 -10.72 6.44
C PHE A 2 10.16 -11.87 5.75
N PRO A 3 9.51 -12.59 4.82
CA PRO A 3 10.21 -13.60 4.03
C PRO A 3 11.15 -12.92 3.03
N VAL A 4 12.28 -13.58 2.76
CA VAL A 4 13.11 -13.25 1.60
C VAL A 4 12.41 -13.75 0.34
N ILE A 5 12.32 -12.90 -0.67
CA ILE A 5 11.73 -13.22 -1.98
C ILE A 5 12.68 -12.68 -3.05
N GLU A 6 13.20 -13.56 -3.89
CA GLU A 6 14.03 -13.19 -5.04
C GLU A 6 13.33 -13.51 -6.35
N THR A 7 12.55 -14.59 -6.37
CA THR A 7 11.86 -15.08 -7.57
C THR A 7 10.42 -15.48 -7.31
N VAL A 8 9.64 -15.60 -8.38
CA VAL A 8 8.25 -16.09 -8.34
C VAL A 8 8.17 -17.50 -7.75
N SER A 9 9.19 -18.32 -7.97
CA SER A 9 9.29 -19.71 -7.46
C SER A 9 9.32 -19.78 -5.93
N ASP A 10 9.79 -18.72 -5.26
CA ASP A 10 9.78 -18.64 -3.79
C ASP A 10 8.34 -18.50 -3.26
N VAL A 11 7.42 -17.97 -4.06
CA VAL A 11 6.06 -17.61 -3.64
C VAL A 11 5.03 -18.66 -4.05
N LEU A 12 5.15 -19.22 -5.25
CA LEU A 12 4.17 -20.15 -5.82
C LEU A 12 3.76 -21.32 -4.92
N PRO A 13 4.67 -21.99 -4.17
CA PRO A 13 4.30 -23.08 -3.27
C PRO A 13 3.35 -22.64 -2.13
N HIS A 14 3.32 -21.36 -1.79
CA HIS A 14 2.52 -20.82 -0.68
C HIS A 14 1.13 -20.34 -1.08
N ILE A 15 0.85 -20.29 -2.38
CA ILE A 15 -0.43 -19.80 -2.92
C ILE A 15 -1.18 -20.87 -3.72
N GLN A 16 -0.84 -22.14 -3.53
CA GLN A 16 -1.54 -23.26 -4.15
C GLN A 16 -2.92 -23.48 -3.51
N GLY A 17 -3.89 -23.94 -4.31
CA GLY A 17 -5.27 -24.17 -3.88
C GLY A 17 -6.17 -22.95 -4.03
N ASN A 18 -7.46 -23.11 -3.69
CA ASN A 18 -8.46 -22.05 -3.82
C ASN A 18 -8.49 -21.14 -2.57
N ILE A 19 -7.35 -20.57 -2.21
CA ILE A 19 -7.20 -19.70 -1.02
C ILE A 19 -7.24 -18.20 -1.35
N GLY A 20 -7.73 -17.85 -2.54
CA GLY A 20 -8.00 -16.47 -2.94
C GLY A 20 -6.86 -15.73 -3.65
N PHE A 21 -5.69 -16.35 -3.83
CA PHE A 21 -4.55 -15.79 -4.57
C PHE A 21 -4.54 -16.23 -6.03
N PHE A 22 -3.98 -15.41 -6.91
CA PHE A 22 -3.79 -15.72 -8.32
C PHE A 22 -2.49 -15.13 -8.86
N LEU A 23 -1.99 -15.74 -9.93
CA LEU A 23 -0.90 -15.23 -10.77
C LEU A 23 -1.51 -14.76 -12.09
N THR A 24 -1.38 -13.48 -12.41
CA THR A 24 -1.69 -12.94 -13.74
C THR A 24 -0.40 -12.82 -14.54
N ARG A 25 -0.37 -13.39 -15.75
CA ARG A 25 0.75 -13.27 -16.68
C ARG A 25 0.44 -12.20 -17.73
N PHE A 26 1.20 -11.11 -17.74
CA PHE A 26 1.14 -10.10 -18.81
C PHE A 26 2.21 -10.39 -19.85
N ASP A 27 2.34 -9.57 -20.90
CA ASP A 27 3.38 -9.80 -21.91
C ASP A 27 4.79 -9.57 -21.35
N ASP A 28 4.97 -8.60 -20.44
CA ASP A 28 6.29 -8.13 -20.01
C ASP A 28 6.62 -8.39 -18.53
N TYR A 29 5.61 -8.72 -17.73
CA TYR A 29 5.76 -8.96 -16.30
C TYR A 29 4.63 -9.87 -15.84
N ASP A 30 4.79 -10.44 -14.65
CA ASP A 30 3.76 -11.22 -13.99
C ASP A 30 3.41 -10.59 -12.65
N VAL A 31 2.18 -10.81 -12.19
CA VAL A 31 1.65 -10.24 -10.95
C VAL A 31 1.06 -11.34 -10.08
N ILE A 32 1.51 -11.41 -8.82
CA ILE A 32 0.81 -12.19 -7.79
C ILE A 32 -0.04 -11.26 -6.95
N ASP A 33 -1.33 -11.55 -6.87
CA ASP A 33 -2.30 -10.79 -6.09
C ASP A 33 -3.43 -11.69 -5.57
N TYR A 34 -4.44 -11.11 -4.92
CA TYR A 34 -5.59 -11.81 -4.39
C TYR A 34 -6.92 -11.21 -4.88
N GLY A 35 -7.90 -12.09 -5.09
CA GLY A 35 -9.24 -11.76 -5.58
C GLY A 35 -10.28 -11.69 -4.48
N PHE A 36 -10.17 -12.55 -3.46
CA PHE A 36 -11.04 -12.55 -2.29
C PHE A 36 -10.25 -12.92 -1.03
N VAL A 37 -10.85 -12.68 0.13
CA VAL A 37 -10.29 -13.05 1.44
C VAL A 37 -11.23 -14.09 2.06
N GLY A 38 -10.75 -15.34 2.15
CA GLY A 38 -11.40 -16.41 2.89
C GLY A 38 -10.68 -16.70 4.20
N ASP A 39 -11.12 -17.75 4.89
CA ASP A 39 -10.58 -18.14 6.19
C ASP A 39 -9.09 -18.48 6.13
N ASP A 40 -8.62 -19.10 5.04
CA ASP A 40 -7.22 -19.50 4.89
C ASP A 40 -6.34 -18.43 4.21
N THR A 41 -6.92 -17.31 3.78
CA THR A 41 -6.16 -16.24 3.14
C THR A 41 -5.35 -15.45 4.18
N PHE A 42 -4.08 -15.14 3.85
CA PHE A 42 -3.18 -14.35 4.69
C PHE A 42 -2.85 -14.99 6.06
N ARG A 43 -2.60 -16.29 6.09
CA ARG A 43 -2.26 -17.04 7.32
C ARG A 43 -0.76 -17.20 7.57
N SER A 44 0.09 -16.80 6.63
CA SER A 44 1.54 -16.93 6.72
C SER A 44 2.25 -15.62 6.32
N PRO A 45 3.51 -15.41 6.76
CA PRO A 45 4.30 -14.26 6.31
C PRO A 45 4.38 -14.14 4.78
N MET A 46 4.50 -15.26 4.05
CA MET A 46 4.53 -15.26 2.58
C MET A 46 3.20 -14.83 1.96
N THR A 47 2.08 -15.37 2.44
CA THR A 47 0.76 -15.01 1.90
C THR A 47 0.41 -13.55 2.17
N LEU A 48 0.89 -12.95 3.28
CA LEU A 48 0.78 -11.51 3.53
C LEU A 48 1.47 -10.66 2.45
N GLU A 49 2.55 -11.14 1.85
CA GLU A 49 3.23 -10.44 0.76
C GLU A 49 2.50 -10.52 -0.58
N CYS A 50 1.56 -11.47 -0.76
CA CYS A 50 0.84 -11.73 -2.00
C CYS A 50 -0.25 -10.70 -2.29
N ARG A 51 0.15 -9.42 -2.31
CA ARG A 51 -0.67 -8.23 -2.53
C ARG A 51 -0.03 -7.37 -3.62
N GLY A 52 0.00 -7.90 -4.83
CA GLY A 52 0.50 -7.19 -6.01
C GLY A 52 2.01 -7.26 -6.20
N LEU A 53 2.68 -8.35 -5.79
CA LEU A 53 4.08 -8.59 -6.13
C LEU A 53 4.26 -8.57 -7.64
N LYS A 54 5.38 -8.01 -8.11
CA LYS A 54 5.72 -7.90 -9.53
C LYS A 54 6.94 -8.74 -9.84
N PHE A 55 6.86 -9.55 -10.87
CA PHE A 55 7.96 -10.38 -11.35
C PHE A 55 8.26 -10.05 -12.81
N ALA A 56 9.54 -9.99 -13.15
CA ALA A 56 9.97 -10.00 -14.54
C ALA A 56 9.71 -11.39 -15.17
N LYS A 57 9.83 -11.48 -16.49
CA LYS A 57 9.60 -12.73 -17.22
C LYS A 57 10.61 -13.83 -16.95
N ASP A 58 11.80 -13.48 -16.48
CA ASP A 58 12.79 -14.43 -15.96
C ASP A 58 12.42 -14.96 -14.54
N GLY A 59 11.31 -14.47 -13.98
CA GLY A 59 10.81 -14.84 -12.66
C GLY A 59 11.35 -13.97 -11.52
N ARG A 60 12.29 -13.05 -11.76
CA ARG A 60 12.89 -12.20 -10.72
C ARG A 60 11.90 -11.18 -10.18
N LEU A 61 11.91 -10.95 -8.87
CA LEU A 61 11.12 -9.92 -8.23
C LEU A 61 11.59 -8.53 -8.66
N ILE A 62 10.69 -7.71 -9.19
CA ILE A 62 10.98 -6.35 -9.68
C ILE A 62 10.26 -5.26 -8.89
N ALA A 63 9.20 -5.60 -8.16
CA ALA A 63 8.61 -4.69 -7.17
C ALA A 63 7.86 -5.44 -6.08
N ARG A 64 7.94 -4.90 -4.86
CA ARG A 64 7.33 -5.44 -3.64
C ARG A 64 6.50 -4.37 -2.93
N PRO A 65 5.24 -4.17 -3.30
CA PRO A 65 4.35 -3.18 -2.66
C PRO A 65 4.03 -3.55 -1.21
N PHE A 66 3.22 -2.76 -0.51
CA PHE A 66 2.79 -3.08 0.86
C PHE A 66 2.26 -4.51 0.99
N HIS A 67 2.82 -5.27 1.93
CA HIS A 67 2.18 -6.50 2.40
C HIS A 67 0.79 -6.20 2.95
N LYS A 68 -0.07 -7.21 3.04
CA LYS A 68 -1.42 -7.06 3.58
C LYS A 68 -1.36 -6.77 5.08
N PHE A 69 -1.86 -5.61 5.46
CA PHE A 69 -2.16 -5.29 6.87
C PHE A 69 -3.65 -5.08 7.09
N PHE A 70 -4.06 -5.16 8.36
CA PHE A 70 -5.46 -5.26 8.79
C PHE A 70 -5.88 -4.04 9.60
N ASN A 71 -7.19 -3.88 9.78
CA ASN A 71 -7.67 -2.85 10.70
C ASN A 71 -7.26 -3.21 12.13
N LEU A 72 -6.90 -2.21 12.93
CA LEU A 72 -6.70 -2.42 14.36
C LEU A 72 -8.03 -2.91 14.98
N GLY A 73 -7.99 -4.05 15.67
CA GLY A 73 -9.17 -4.76 16.18
C GLY A 73 -9.76 -5.82 15.25
N GLU A 74 -9.26 -5.99 14.02
CA GLU A 74 -9.74 -7.04 13.09
C GLU A 74 -9.20 -8.43 13.43
N ARG A 75 -7.89 -8.52 13.69
CA ARG A 75 -7.20 -9.76 14.09
C ARG A 75 -6.48 -9.67 15.43
N GLN A 76 -6.14 -8.46 15.84
CA GLN A 76 -5.46 -8.17 17.10
C GLN A 76 -6.13 -6.95 17.71
N ARG A 77 -6.54 -7.05 18.99
CA ARG A 77 -7.19 -5.94 19.68
C ARG A 77 -6.13 -4.92 20.10
N PRO A 78 -6.47 -3.63 20.26
CA PRO A 78 -5.52 -2.61 20.68
C PRO A 78 -4.73 -2.98 21.95
N GLU A 79 -5.37 -3.66 22.90
CA GLU A 79 -4.76 -4.13 24.15
C GLU A 79 -3.75 -5.26 23.98
N ASP A 80 -3.81 -6.00 22.86
CA ASP A 80 -2.90 -7.12 22.58
C ASP A 80 -1.69 -6.67 21.75
N VAL A 81 -1.62 -5.38 21.34
CA VAL A 81 -0.51 -4.82 20.57
C VAL A 81 0.61 -4.38 21.52
N ASP A 82 1.85 -4.71 21.20
CA ASP A 82 3.02 -4.24 21.92
C ASP A 82 3.38 -2.81 21.49
N TRP A 83 2.84 -1.82 22.21
CA TRP A 83 3.09 -0.40 21.96
C TRP A 83 4.49 0.06 22.39
N THR A 84 5.30 -0.81 23.00
CA THR A 84 6.69 -0.48 23.37
C THR A 84 7.62 -0.54 22.16
N VAL A 85 7.24 -1.26 21.11
CA VAL A 85 7.94 -1.26 19.83
C VAL A 85 7.83 0.15 19.23
N PRO A 86 8.95 0.78 18.81
CA PRO A 86 8.93 2.09 18.17
C PRO A 86 8.01 2.10 16.96
N HIS A 87 7.20 3.16 16.85
CA HIS A 87 6.23 3.30 15.79
C HIS A 87 5.95 4.75 15.45
N VAL A 88 5.43 4.95 14.24
CA VAL A 88 4.91 6.23 13.76
C VAL A 88 3.45 6.09 13.37
N VAL A 89 2.66 7.11 13.68
CA VAL A 89 1.29 7.26 13.18
C VAL A 89 1.33 8.17 11.96
N LEU A 90 0.81 7.69 10.84
CA LEU A 90 0.80 8.38 9.56
C LEU A 90 -0.64 8.66 9.14
N SER A 91 -0.90 9.84 8.59
CA SER A 91 -2.19 10.12 7.95
C SER A 91 -2.49 9.08 6.88
N LYS A 92 -3.75 8.60 6.82
CA LYS A 92 -4.18 7.72 5.75
C LYS A 92 -4.81 8.56 4.63
N LEU A 93 -4.09 8.68 3.52
CA LEU A 93 -4.61 9.28 2.30
C LEU A 93 -5.58 8.32 1.59
N ASP A 94 -6.51 8.89 0.86
CA ASP A 94 -7.65 8.23 0.22
C ASP A 94 -7.55 8.39 -1.31
N GLY A 95 -6.59 7.71 -1.91
CA GLY A 95 -6.36 7.76 -3.35
C GLY A 95 -6.06 6.38 -3.91
N SER A 96 -5.10 6.31 -4.82
CA SER A 96 -4.61 5.06 -5.39
C SER A 96 -3.14 4.88 -5.10
N MET A 97 -2.82 3.84 -4.34
CA MET A 97 -1.45 3.42 -4.11
C MET A 97 -0.80 2.99 -5.43
N VAL A 98 0.29 3.66 -5.79
CA VAL A 98 1.11 3.39 -6.97
C VAL A 98 2.58 3.20 -6.57
N HIS A 99 3.32 2.49 -7.39
CA HIS A 99 4.76 2.31 -7.24
C HIS A 99 5.43 2.27 -8.61
N PRO A 100 6.69 2.71 -8.71
CA PRO A 100 7.44 2.61 -9.95
C PRO A 100 7.92 1.18 -10.19
N CYS A 101 8.13 0.87 -11.46
CA CYS A 101 8.79 -0.32 -11.95
C CYS A 101 9.49 0.04 -13.26
N VAL A 102 10.44 -0.77 -13.71
CA VAL A 102 11.03 -0.66 -15.04
C VAL A 102 10.60 -1.86 -15.87
N VAL A 103 9.96 -1.59 -16.99
CA VAL A 103 9.47 -2.59 -17.94
C VAL A 103 9.93 -2.18 -19.33
N ARG A 104 10.66 -3.06 -20.04
CA ARG A 104 11.28 -2.76 -21.34
C ARG A 104 12.11 -1.46 -21.29
N ASP A 105 12.94 -1.32 -20.27
CA ASP A 105 13.81 -0.16 -20.02
C ASP A 105 13.08 1.18 -19.79
N GLU A 106 11.75 1.17 -19.69
CA GLU A 106 10.93 2.35 -19.45
C GLU A 106 10.39 2.37 -18.02
N LEU A 107 10.43 3.56 -17.41
CA LEU A 107 9.81 3.79 -16.11
C LEU A 107 8.29 3.78 -16.25
N VAL A 108 7.65 2.80 -15.64
CA VAL A 108 6.19 2.71 -15.55
C VAL A 108 5.76 2.81 -14.10
N PHE A 109 4.54 3.30 -13.86
CA PHE A 109 3.90 3.18 -12.56
C PHE A 109 2.90 2.04 -12.61
N MET A 110 2.76 1.34 -11.49
CA MET A 110 1.83 0.24 -11.31
C MET A 110 0.97 0.45 -10.06
N THR A 111 -0.28 0.01 -10.12
CA THR A 111 -1.10 -0.25 -8.93
C THR A 111 -0.84 -1.69 -8.45
N ARG A 112 -1.60 -2.13 -7.44
CA ARG A 112 -1.63 -3.53 -7.00
C ARG A 112 -1.80 -4.52 -8.18
N MET A 113 -2.60 -4.18 -9.18
CA MET A 113 -2.91 -5.05 -10.33
C MET A 113 -1.92 -4.95 -11.51
N GLY A 114 -0.85 -4.14 -11.40
CA GLY A 114 0.01 -3.82 -12.55
C GLY A 114 -0.31 -2.45 -13.13
N VAL A 115 -0.05 -2.27 -14.43
CA VAL A 115 -0.32 -1.02 -15.15
C VAL A 115 -1.83 -0.85 -15.33
N THR A 116 -2.38 0.27 -14.86
CA THR A 116 -3.80 0.62 -14.96
C THR A 116 -3.97 2.08 -15.36
N ALA A 117 -5.19 2.49 -15.70
CA ALA A 117 -5.49 3.90 -16.00
C ALA A 117 -5.04 4.84 -14.88
N GLN A 118 -5.20 4.44 -13.62
CA GLN A 118 -4.78 5.23 -12.45
C GLN A 118 -3.26 5.33 -12.33
N SER A 119 -2.52 4.25 -12.61
CA SER A 119 -1.06 4.32 -12.55
C SER A 119 -0.47 5.09 -13.73
N THR A 120 -1.08 5.01 -14.91
CA THR A 120 -0.71 5.84 -16.06
C THR A 120 -0.98 7.31 -15.79
N ALA A 121 -2.13 7.66 -15.20
CA ALA A 121 -2.44 9.03 -14.78
C ALA A 121 -1.44 9.53 -13.73
N ALA A 122 -1.12 8.70 -12.73
CA ALA A 122 -0.10 9.01 -11.74
C ALA A 122 1.26 9.32 -12.39
N LEU A 123 1.72 8.47 -13.33
CA LEU A 123 2.96 8.73 -14.06
C LEU A 123 2.90 10.04 -14.85
N ALA A 124 1.78 10.35 -15.51
CA ALA A 124 1.61 11.61 -16.25
C ALA A 124 1.73 12.85 -15.33
N HIS A 125 1.28 12.73 -14.07
CA HIS A 125 1.43 13.78 -13.05
C HIS A 125 2.74 13.70 -12.24
N ALA A 126 3.57 12.68 -12.44
CA ALA A 126 4.86 12.57 -11.78
C ALA A 126 5.83 13.61 -12.34
N GLY A 127 6.18 14.61 -11.51
CA GLY A 127 7.22 15.58 -11.81
C GLY A 127 8.61 14.95 -11.87
N GLU A 128 9.60 15.75 -12.25
CA GLU A 128 10.99 15.30 -12.43
C GLU A 128 11.58 14.66 -11.17
N ASN A 129 11.36 15.28 -10.00
CA ASN A 129 11.84 14.82 -8.71
C ASN A 129 11.30 13.43 -8.33
N ILE A 130 9.99 13.20 -8.50
CA ILE A 130 9.36 11.90 -8.28
C ILE A 130 9.95 10.85 -9.23
N ARG A 131 10.19 11.21 -10.49
CA ARG A 131 10.78 10.31 -11.49
C ARG A 131 12.23 9.97 -11.16
N LYS A 132 13.02 10.93 -10.66
CA LYS A 132 14.40 10.72 -10.20
C LYS A 132 14.44 9.76 -9.01
N LEU A 133 13.64 10.02 -7.98
CA LEU A 133 13.48 9.11 -6.84
C LEU A 133 13.06 7.72 -7.29
N SER A 134 12.11 7.64 -8.22
CA SER A 134 11.60 6.36 -8.72
C SER A 134 12.68 5.53 -9.43
N LYS A 135 13.49 6.17 -10.29
CA LYS A 135 14.60 5.48 -10.98
C LYS A 135 15.66 5.03 -9.98
N TRP A 136 16.10 5.93 -9.11
CA TRP A 136 17.07 5.61 -8.06
C TRP A 136 16.63 4.42 -7.20
N ALA A 137 15.36 4.40 -6.77
CA ALA A 137 14.83 3.32 -5.95
C ALA A 137 14.83 1.98 -6.71
N VAL A 138 14.40 1.97 -7.97
CA VAL A 138 14.42 0.74 -8.79
C VAL A 138 15.85 0.23 -8.97
N ASP A 139 16.79 1.12 -9.29
CA ASP A 139 18.22 0.76 -9.46
C ASP A 139 18.84 0.22 -8.16
N ALA A 140 18.38 0.73 -7.01
CA ALA A 140 18.79 0.27 -5.68
C ALA A 140 18.09 -1.03 -5.23
N GLY A 141 17.23 -1.63 -6.05
CA GLY A 141 16.47 -2.83 -5.67
C GLY A 141 15.39 -2.56 -4.62
N MET A 142 14.86 -1.34 -4.60
CA MET A 142 13.81 -0.89 -3.68
C MET A 142 12.50 -0.58 -4.41
N THR A 143 11.39 -0.71 -3.69
CA THR A 143 10.07 -0.24 -4.11
C THR A 143 9.65 0.94 -3.24
N VAL A 144 9.65 2.15 -3.82
CA VAL A 144 8.99 3.32 -3.22
C VAL A 144 7.49 3.27 -3.50
N LEU A 145 6.68 3.67 -2.53
CA LEU A 145 5.24 3.58 -2.56
C LEU A 145 4.67 4.98 -2.44
N PHE A 146 3.86 5.39 -3.40
CA PHE A 146 3.19 6.69 -3.39
C PHE A 146 1.68 6.51 -3.28
N GLU A 147 0.99 7.44 -2.65
CA GLU A 147 -0.44 7.64 -2.87
C GLU A 147 -0.63 8.66 -3.98
N PHE A 148 -1.33 8.28 -5.05
CA PHE A 148 -1.84 9.20 -6.05
C PHE A 148 -3.25 9.67 -5.67
N THR A 149 -3.37 10.95 -5.31
CA THR A 149 -4.64 11.60 -4.99
C THR A 149 -4.98 12.61 -6.08
N SER A 150 -6.21 12.65 -6.56
CA SER A 150 -6.64 13.65 -7.55
C SER A 150 -8.14 13.98 -7.40
N PRO A 151 -8.59 15.15 -7.87
CA PRO A 151 -10.02 15.50 -7.91
C PRO A 151 -10.88 14.48 -8.68
N GLU A 152 -10.31 13.88 -9.73
CA GLU A 152 -10.95 12.91 -10.63
C GLU A 152 -10.99 11.50 -10.03
N ASN A 153 -10.14 11.22 -9.03
CA ASN A 153 -10.05 9.93 -8.35
C ASN A 153 -10.64 9.99 -6.94
N ARG A 154 -11.87 10.50 -6.83
CA ARG A 154 -12.54 10.69 -5.55
C ARG A 154 -13.11 9.36 -5.03
N VAL A 155 -12.52 8.83 -3.97
CA VAL A 155 -13.06 7.68 -3.24
C VAL A 155 -14.09 8.15 -2.20
N VAL A 156 -13.67 8.86 -1.15
CA VAL A 156 -14.55 9.53 -0.18
C VAL A 156 -14.10 10.97 0.06
N ILE A 157 -12.80 11.17 0.28
CA ILE A 157 -12.19 12.48 0.55
C ILE A 157 -11.95 13.23 -0.77
N ALA A 158 -12.25 14.52 -0.78
CA ALA A 158 -12.03 15.37 -1.94
C ALA A 158 -10.62 15.98 -1.91
N TYR A 159 -9.94 15.94 -3.05
CA TYR A 159 -8.64 16.56 -3.25
C TYR A 159 -8.76 17.69 -4.28
N ASN A 160 -8.05 18.79 -4.06
CA ASN A 160 -8.15 19.98 -4.92
C ASN A 160 -7.22 19.91 -6.16
N ARG A 161 -6.17 19.10 -6.09
CA ARG A 161 -5.18 18.94 -7.17
C ARG A 161 -4.59 17.54 -7.17
N PRO A 162 -4.14 17.03 -8.34
CA PRO A 162 -3.33 15.83 -8.42
C PRO A 162 -2.05 15.97 -7.58
N SER A 163 -1.70 14.91 -6.85
CA SER A 163 -0.47 14.83 -6.05
C SER A 163 0.00 13.38 -5.90
N LEU A 164 1.33 13.21 -5.80
CA LEU A 164 1.99 11.97 -5.44
C LEU A 164 2.72 12.17 -4.12
N THR A 165 2.30 11.44 -3.09
CA THR A 165 2.87 11.54 -1.74
C THR A 165 3.59 10.26 -1.38
N LEU A 166 4.87 10.33 -1.03
CA LEU A 166 5.68 9.19 -0.60
C LEU A 166 5.12 8.65 0.72
N LEU A 167 4.78 7.36 0.74
CA LEU A 167 4.20 6.65 1.88
C LEU A 167 5.23 5.77 2.59
N ALA A 168 6.04 5.06 1.81
CA ALA A 168 7.01 4.08 2.30
C ALA A 168 8.03 3.74 1.20
N ALA A 169 9.12 3.10 1.60
CA ALA A 169 10.07 2.45 0.73
C ALA A 169 10.36 1.06 1.31
N ARG A 170 10.52 0.07 0.44
CA ARG A 170 10.81 -1.31 0.84
C ARG A 170 12.00 -1.84 0.06
N ASP A 171 12.87 -2.58 0.73
CA ASP A 171 13.84 -3.43 0.05
C ASP A 171 13.11 -4.61 -0.60
N ASN A 172 13.33 -4.86 -1.90
CA ASN A 172 12.58 -5.87 -2.63
C ASN A 172 12.85 -7.27 -2.08
N ARG A 173 14.12 -7.58 -1.82
CA ARG A 173 14.56 -8.92 -1.43
C ARG A 173 14.07 -9.30 -0.04
N THR A 174 14.36 -8.47 0.96
CA THR A 174 14.09 -8.73 2.38
C THR A 174 12.67 -8.31 2.78
N GLY A 175 12.07 -7.35 2.08
CA GLY A 175 10.76 -6.79 2.41
C GLY A 175 10.77 -5.81 3.57
N LEU A 176 11.95 -5.50 4.13
CA LEU A 176 12.10 -4.52 5.19
C LEU A 176 11.63 -3.14 4.70
N TYR A 177 10.98 -2.40 5.60
CA TYR A 177 10.60 -1.02 5.37
C TYR A 177 11.73 -0.11 5.78
N SER A 178 11.94 0.97 5.02
CA SER A 178 12.68 2.11 5.54
C SER A 178 11.93 2.72 6.74
N THR A 179 12.69 3.15 7.74
CA THR A 179 12.19 3.91 8.89
C THR A 179 11.63 5.25 8.44
N TYR A 180 10.83 5.90 9.28
CA TYR A 180 10.31 7.22 8.94
C TYR A 180 11.42 8.28 8.78
N GLN A 181 12.50 8.18 9.55
CA GLN A 181 13.65 9.08 9.45
C GLN A 181 14.40 8.92 8.11
N GLU A 182 14.56 7.68 7.63
CA GLU A 182 15.12 7.41 6.31
C GLU A 182 14.20 7.97 5.21
N LEU A 183 12.89 7.83 5.34
CA LEU A 183 11.93 8.44 4.40
C LEU A 183 11.98 9.97 4.42
N GLN A 184 12.18 10.61 5.58
CA GLN A 184 12.40 12.05 5.68
C GLN A 184 13.67 12.48 4.94
N SER A 185 14.75 11.72 5.11
CA SER A 185 16.02 11.97 4.43
C SER A 185 15.86 11.86 2.92
N LEU A 186 15.21 10.78 2.45
CA LEU A 186 14.94 10.53 1.04
C LEU A 186 14.00 11.59 0.43
N ALA A 187 12.95 11.98 1.15
CA ALA A 187 12.02 13.00 0.70
C ALA A 187 12.68 14.39 0.59
N ALA A 188 13.57 14.72 1.52
CA ALA A 188 14.34 15.95 1.48
C ALA A 188 15.38 15.94 0.36
N GLU A 189 16.09 14.83 0.16
CA GLU A 189 17.12 14.68 -0.88
C GLU A 189 16.54 14.86 -2.29
N PHE A 190 15.40 14.22 -2.55
CA PHE A 190 14.75 14.28 -3.85
C PHE A 190 13.74 15.42 -3.98
N ASP A 191 13.48 16.18 -2.92
CA ASP A 191 12.45 17.23 -2.85
C ASP A 191 11.08 16.71 -3.34
N VAL A 192 10.56 15.71 -2.62
CA VAL A 192 9.25 15.10 -2.89
C VAL A 192 8.31 15.17 -1.67
N PRO A 193 6.98 15.24 -1.86
CA PRO A 193 6.04 15.24 -0.75
C PRO A 193 6.11 13.94 0.05
N LEU A 194 6.30 14.04 1.37
CA LEU A 194 6.26 12.92 2.31
C LEU A 194 4.94 12.88 3.07
N ILE A 195 4.46 11.67 3.38
CA ILE A 195 3.29 11.49 4.22
C ILE A 195 3.48 12.09 5.62
N GLN A 196 2.46 12.79 6.10
CA GLN A 196 2.50 13.46 7.41
C GLN A 196 2.43 12.45 8.55
N SER A 197 3.38 12.54 9.49
CA SER A 197 3.29 11.90 10.79
C SER A 197 2.44 12.72 11.75
N VAL A 198 1.68 12.05 12.61
CA VAL A 198 0.92 12.65 13.69
C VAL A 198 1.56 12.31 15.02
N GLN A 199 1.78 13.33 15.84
CA GLN A 199 2.28 13.16 17.20
C GLN A 199 1.17 12.59 18.09
N MET A 200 1.43 11.45 18.72
CA MET A 200 0.54 10.89 19.74
C MET A 200 0.84 11.59 21.07
N THR A 201 -0.04 12.49 21.50
CA THR A 201 0.07 13.21 22.78
C THR A 201 -0.70 12.56 23.93
N SER A 202 -1.44 11.47 23.64
CA SER A 202 -2.33 10.80 24.58
C SER A 202 -2.04 9.30 24.65
N SER A 203 -2.62 8.62 25.64
CA SER A 203 -2.51 7.17 25.74
C SER A 203 -3.08 6.50 24.48
N THR A 204 -2.61 5.30 24.14
CA THR A 204 -3.06 4.57 22.94
C THR A 204 -4.58 4.43 22.86
N ARG A 205 -5.24 4.15 23.98
CA ARG A 205 -6.69 3.95 24.03
C ARG A 205 -7.45 5.24 23.70
N ASP A 206 -6.95 6.36 24.19
CA ASP A 206 -7.50 7.67 23.91
C ASP A 206 -7.29 8.02 22.43
N PHE A 207 -6.10 7.73 21.88
CA PHE A 207 -5.82 7.92 20.46
C PHE A 207 -6.78 7.14 19.56
N VAL A 208 -7.06 5.87 19.84
CA VAL A 208 -8.01 5.09 19.02
C VAL A 208 -9.40 5.71 19.04
N THR A 209 -9.82 6.22 20.19
CA THR A 209 -11.14 6.84 20.38
C THR A 209 -11.21 8.18 19.64
N ILE A 210 -10.19 9.03 19.80
CA ILE A 210 -10.04 10.31 19.13
C ILE A 210 -9.99 10.13 17.61
N ALA A 211 -9.18 9.19 17.13
CA ALA A 211 -9.06 8.91 15.70
C ALA A 211 -10.40 8.48 15.09
N ARG A 212 -11.22 7.70 15.81
CA ARG A 212 -12.53 7.26 15.31
C ARG A 212 -13.57 8.37 15.23
N SER A 213 -13.46 9.41 16.06
CA SER A 213 -14.39 10.55 16.06
C SER A 213 -14.02 11.66 15.08
N GLN A 214 -12.84 11.62 14.46
CA GLN A 214 -12.45 12.62 13.48
C GLN A 214 -13.27 12.55 12.20
N GLU A 215 -13.45 13.71 11.57
CA GLU A 215 -14.10 13.88 10.29
C GLU A 215 -13.12 14.50 9.28
N GLY A 216 -13.43 14.38 7.98
CA GLY A 216 -12.62 14.98 6.91
C GLY A 216 -11.33 14.23 6.56
N ILE A 217 -11.02 13.13 7.26
CA ILE A 217 -9.91 12.23 6.93
C ILE A 217 -10.39 10.77 6.84
N GLU A 218 -9.65 9.92 6.12
CA GLU A 218 -9.91 8.48 6.15
C GLU A 218 -9.55 7.85 7.50
N GLY A 219 -8.45 8.30 8.08
CA GLY A 219 -7.93 7.82 9.35
C GLY A 219 -6.40 7.75 9.33
N TYR A 220 -5.83 6.70 9.90
CA TYR A 220 -4.40 6.56 10.13
C TYR A 220 -3.85 5.19 9.74
N VAL A 221 -2.56 5.16 9.47
CA VAL A 221 -1.73 3.96 9.45
C VAL A 221 -0.75 4.04 10.60
N ILE A 222 -0.73 3.01 11.44
CA ILE A 222 0.26 2.85 12.52
C ILE A 222 1.33 1.92 11.97
N ALA A 223 2.58 2.38 11.95
CA ALA A 223 3.71 1.67 11.36
C ALA A 223 4.80 1.48 12.39
N PHE A 224 5.03 0.23 12.78
CA PHE A 224 6.06 -0.17 13.72
C PHE A 224 7.38 -0.46 12.99
N ASP A 225 8.50 -0.23 13.67
CA ASP A 225 9.84 -0.43 13.14
C ASP A 225 10.16 -1.93 12.91
N ASP A 226 9.43 -2.84 13.57
CA ASP A 226 9.50 -4.28 13.30
C ASP A 226 8.75 -4.71 12.01
N GLY A 227 8.11 -3.75 11.34
CA GLY A 227 7.35 -3.93 10.12
C GLY A 227 5.86 -4.18 10.32
N GLN A 228 5.39 -4.37 11.56
CA GLN A 228 3.96 -4.49 11.84
C GLN A 228 3.23 -3.20 11.45
N ARG A 229 2.06 -3.34 10.81
CA ARG A 229 1.25 -2.20 10.39
C ARG A 229 -0.22 -2.44 10.71
N PHE A 230 -0.91 -1.37 11.08
CA PHE A 230 -2.37 -1.36 11.22
C PHE A 230 -2.96 -0.16 10.53
N LYS A 231 -4.19 -0.32 10.03
CA LYS A 231 -5.03 0.81 9.63
C LYS A 231 -6.09 1.08 10.69
N LEU A 232 -6.36 2.34 10.94
CA LEU A 232 -7.43 2.79 11.81
C LEU A 232 -8.26 3.78 11.01
N LYS A 233 -9.48 3.41 10.64
CA LYS A 233 -10.38 4.28 9.89
C LYS A 233 -11.27 5.08 10.84
N THR A 234 -11.62 6.30 10.44
CA THR A 234 -12.65 7.08 11.13
C THR A 234 -14.02 6.41 10.96
N ALA A 235 -14.93 6.59 11.93
CA ALA A 235 -16.28 6.03 11.83
C ALA A 235 -17.04 6.65 10.64
N PHE A 236 -16.86 7.95 10.41
CA PHE A 236 -17.49 8.68 9.33
C PHE A 236 -17.06 8.19 7.95
N TYR A 237 -15.75 7.98 7.75
CA TYR A 237 -15.24 7.43 6.50
C TYR A 237 -15.76 6.01 6.27
N ALA A 238 -15.69 5.14 7.30
CA ALA A 238 -16.14 3.76 7.18
C ALA A 238 -17.61 3.66 6.77
N LEU A 239 -18.48 4.52 7.32
CA LEU A 239 -19.89 4.62 6.97
C LEU A 239 -20.09 5.04 5.51
N ARG A 240 -19.43 6.13 5.07
CA ARG A 240 -19.55 6.64 3.70
C ARG A 240 -19.03 5.67 2.66
N HIS A 241 -17.87 5.07 2.91
CA HIS A 241 -17.29 4.08 2.01
C HIS A 241 -18.23 2.88 1.85
N LYS A 242 -18.83 2.39 2.95
CA LYS A 242 -19.80 1.28 2.90
C LYS A 242 -21.02 1.63 2.06
N ALA A 243 -21.57 2.83 2.21
CA ALA A 243 -22.70 3.31 1.42
C ALA A 243 -22.38 3.38 -0.08
N LEU A 244 -21.21 3.94 -0.45
CA LEU A 244 -20.77 4.01 -1.85
C LEU A 244 -20.55 2.62 -2.47
N SER A 245 -19.92 1.70 -1.73
CA SER A 245 -19.74 0.32 -2.21
C SER A 245 -21.07 -0.41 -2.41
N GLY A 246 -22.05 -0.21 -1.53
CA GLY A 246 -23.38 -0.82 -1.66
C GLY A 246 -24.13 -0.33 -2.91
N LEU A 247 -24.12 0.98 -3.16
CA LEU A 247 -24.74 1.59 -4.34
C LEU A 247 -24.10 1.14 -5.66
N ALA A 248 -22.79 0.88 -5.68
CA ALA A 248 -22.11 0.35 -6.85
C ALA A 248 -22.58 -1.07 -7.20
N HIS A 249 -22.78 -1.93 -6.20
CA HIS A 249 -23.28 -3.30 -6.38
C HIS A 249 -24.75 -3.36 -6.86
N GLU A 250 -25.62 -2.45 -6.39
CA GLU A 250 -27.02 -2.39 -6.85
C GLU A 250 -27.17 -1.94 -8.32
N LYS A 251 -26.29 -1.04 -8.79
CA LYS A 251 -26.31 -0.59 -10.20
C LYS A 251 -25.85 -1.67 -11.17
N THR A 252 -24.94 -2.56 -10.76
CA THR A 252 -24.49 -3.68 -11.60
C THR A 252 -25.51 -4.83 -11.63
N SER A 253 -26.33 -4.98 -10.59
CA SER A 253 -27.32 -6.05 -10.45
C SER A 253 -28.67 -5.74 -11.12
N SER A 254 -28.91 -4.48 -11.52
CA SER A 254 -30.13 -4.03 -12.20
C SER A 254 -30.02 -3.99 -13.73
N HIS A 255 -28.93 -4.51 -14.30
CA HIS A 255 -28.70 -4.66 -15.75
C HIS A 255 -28.43 -6.12 -16.16
N GLY A 256 -28.85 -7.09 -15.34
CA GLY A 256 -28.80 -8.53 -15.63
C GLY A 256 -30.15 -9.09 -16.05
#